data_AF-A0A8H6S473-F1
#
_entry.id   AF-A0A8H6S473-F1
#
_cell.length_a   1.000
_cell.length_b   1.000
_cell.length_c   1.000
_cell.angle_alpha   90.00
_cell.angle_beta   90.00
_cell.angle_gamma   90.00
#
_symmetry.space_group_name_H-M   'P 1'
#
loop_
_entity.id
_entity.type
_entity.pdbx_description
1 polymer ?
#
loop_
_entity_poly.entity_id
_entity_poly.type
_entity_poly.pdbx_seq_one_letter_code
_entity_poly.pdbx_strand_id
1 'polypeptide(L)'
;MSPSSTSPSSLNSHELDYHEALYGLVLECLEDAAKKPDISDAEKAQLEEQCAQTRARIATLNRLCLAAMKEEQHKRQRTKYPLMPQWKDKNA
;
A
#
# COMPACT_ATOMS: atom_id res chain seq x y z
N MET A 1 -1.47 -25.70 -23.44
CA MET A 1 -0.69 -24.63 -22.77
C MET A 1 -1.67 -23.89 -21.87
N SER A 2 -1.63 -24.14 -20.56
CA SER A 2 -2.52 -23.48 -19.61
C SER A 2 -1.86 -22.17 -19.15
N PRO A 3 -2.54 -21.02 -19.16
CA PRO A 3 -1.96 -19.78 -18.66
C PRO A 3 -1.83 -19.91 -17.14
N SER A 4 -0.61 -19.69 -16.65
CA SER A 4 -0.35 -19.65 -15.21
C SER A 4 -1.10 -18.48 -14.62
N SER A 5 -2.03 -18.78 -13.71
CA SER A 5 -2.66 -17.79 -12.83
C SER A 5 -1.57 -17.10 -12.03
N THR A 6 -1.16 -15.90 -12.45
CA THR A 6 -0.42 -14.96 -11.61
C THR A 6 -1.37 -14.54 -10.49
N SER A 7 -1.28 -15.28 -9.38
CA SER A 7 -1.77 -14.80 -8.09
C SER A 7 -1.13 -13.44 -7.83
N PRO A 8 -1.86 -12.42 -7.37
CA PRO A 8 -1.25 -11.17 -6.95
C PRO A 8 -0.42 -11.48 -5.72
N SER A 9 0.87 -11.71 -5.94
CA SER A 9 1.85 -11.96 -4.89
C SER A 9 1.72 -10.86 -3.85
N SER A 10 1.56 -11.27 -2.59
CA SER A 10 1.67 -10.42 -1.41
C SER A 10 2.73 -9.35 -1.64
N LEU A 11 2.33 -8.07 -1.73
CA LEU A 11 3.28 -6.97 -1.82
C LEU A 11 4.29 -7.14 -0.69
N ASN A 12 5.56 -7.30 -1.05
CA ASN A 12 6.61 -7.48 -0.07
C ASN A 12 6.80 -6.14 0.67
N SER A 13 6.95 -6.15 2.00
CA SER A 13 7.08 -4.91 2.80
C SER A 13 8.13 -3.97 2.22
N HIS A 14 9.22 -4.53 1.72
CA HIS A 14 10.32 -3.78 1.10
C HIS A 14 9.90 -3.03 -0.19
N GLU A 15 9.00 -3.60 -1.00
CA GLU A 15 8.50 -2.93 -2.21
C GLU A 15 7.60 -1.75 -1.84
N LEU A 16 6.80 -1.90 -0.78
CA LEU A 16 5.96 -0.82 -0.25
C LEU A 16 6.82 0.34 0.28
N ASP A 17 7.84 0.03 1.07
CA ASP A 17 8.78 1.03 1.61
C ASP A 17 9.52 1.76 0.48
N TYR A 18 9.94 1.03 -0.56
CA TYR A 18 10.57 1.60 -1.75
C TYR A 18 9.62 2.54 -2.50
N HIS A 19 8.36 2.15 -2.68
CA HIS A 19 7.37 2.98 -3.35
C HIS A 19 7.02 4.23 -2.53
N GLU A 20 6.91 4.13 -1.21
CA GLU A 20 6.67 5.30 -0.35
C GLU A 20 7.82 6.31 -0.46
N ALA A 21 9.07 5.86 -0.38
CA ALA A 21 10.24 6.72 -0.55
C ALA A 21 10.28 7.39 -1.95
N LEU A 22 10.00 6.62 -3.00
CA LEU A 22 9.99 7.14 -4.38
C LEU A 22 8.89 8.17 -4.60
N TYR A 23 7.67 7.91 -4.12
CA TYR A 23 6.58 8.89 -4.24
C TYR A 23 6.82 10.13 -3.38
N GLY A 24 7.48 9.99 -2.22
CA GLY A 24 7.94 11.11 -1.42
C GLY A 24 8.91 12.02 -2.18
N LEU A 25 9.93 11.43 -2.82
CA LEU A 25 10.89 12.17 -3.64
C LEU A 25 10.21 12.86 -4.84
N VAL A 26 9.28 12.17 -5.51
CA VAL A 26 8.52 12.76 -6.63
C VAL A 26 7.71 13.97 -6.16
N LEU A 27 7.08 13.90 -4.99
CA LEU A 27 6.34 15.03 -4.41
C LEU A 27 7.24 16.23 -4.14
N GLU A 28 8.41 16.02 -3.54
CA GLU A 28 9.38 17.07 -3.29
C GLU A 28 9.82 17.75 -4.60
N CYS A 29 10.15 16.96 -5.63
CA CYS A 29 10.51 17.48 -6.95
C CYS A 29 9.38 18.28 -7.62
N LEU A 30 8.14 17.80 -7.54
CA LEU A 30 6.98 18.49 -8.14
C LEU A 30 6.67 19.79 -7.41
N GLU A 31 6.75 19.81 -6.08
CA GLU A 31 6.54 21.00 -5.27
C GLU A 31 7.62 22.06 -5.53
N ASP A 32 8.87 21.64 -5.68
CA ASP A 32 9.98 22.55 -6.01
C ASP A 32 9.90 23.06 -7.44
N ALA A 33 9.44 22.23 -8.39
CA ALA A 33 9.15 22.67 -9.75
C ALA A 33 8.03 23.73 -9.76
N ALA A 34 6.98 23.56 -8.95
CA ALA A 34 5.84 24.48 -8.87
C ALA A 34 6.17 25.83 -8.21
N LYS A 35 7.29 25.92 -7.48
CA LYS A 35 7.78 27.17 -6.86
C LYS A 35 8.68 28.00 -7.79
N LYS A 36 9.07 27.45 -8.95
CA LYS A 36 9.94 28.17 -9.88
C LYS A 36 9.23 29.43 -10.40
N PRO A 37 9.90 30.60 -10.43
CA PRO A 37 9.28 31.85 -10.83
C PRO A 37 8.94 31.93 -12.34
N ASP A 38 9.55 31.06 -13.15
CA ASP A 38 9.50 31.12 -14.62
C ASP A 38 8.46 30.18 -15.25
N ILE A 39 7.59 29.55 -14.45
CA ILE A 39 6.56 28.62 -14.95
C ILE A 39 5.25 29.37 -15.23
N SER A 40 4.55 28.97 -16.28
CA SER A 40 3.22 29.49 -16.56
C SER A 40 2.17 28.99 -15.57
N ASP A 41 1.05 29.71 -15.45
CA ASP A 41 -0.08 29.28 -14.61
C ASP A 41 -0.64 27.91 -15.03
N ALA A 42 -0.58 27.58 -16.33
CA ALA A 42 -1.02 26.28 -16.84
C ALA A 42 -0.07 25.15 -16.39
N GLU A 43 1.25 25.37 -16.47
CA GLU A 43 2.25 24.41 -16.00
C GLU A 43 2.18 24.25 -14.48
N LYS A 44 1.98 25.35 -13.75
CA LYS A 44 1.79 25.31 -12.31
C LYS A 44 0.55 24.50 -11.92
N ALA A 45 -0.59 24.73 -12.57
CA ALA A 45 -1.81 23.96 -12.34
C ALA A 45 -1.60 22.46 -12.62
N GLN A 46 -0.87 22.13 -13.68
CA GLN A 46 -0.53 20.74 -14.02
C GLN A 46 0.39 20.10 -12.96
N LEU A 47 1.39 20.83 -12.46
CA LEU A 47 2.27 20.36 -11.38
C LEU A 47 1.50 20.16 -10.07
N GLU A 48 0.60 21.07 -9.73
CA GLU A 48 -0.28 20.95 -8.56
C GLU A 48 -1.22 19.74 -8.68
N GLU A 49 -1.76 19.48 -9.87
CA GLU A 49 -2.54 18.27 -10.13
C GLU A 49 -1.70 17.00 -9.94
N GLN A 50 -0.48 16.97 -10.48
CA GLN A 50 0.43 15.84 -10.30
C GLN A 50 0.82 15.63 -8.83
N CYS A 51 1.01 16.71 -8.05
CA CYS A 51 1.19 16.64 -6.60
C CYS A 51 -0.02 15.98 -5.92
N ALA A 52 -1.24 16.41 -6.25
CA ALA A 52 -2.46 15.86 -5.69
C ALA A 52 -2.62 14.36 -6.03
N GLN A 53 -2.37 13.98 -7.27
CA GLN A 53 -2.39 12.57 -7.71
C GLN A 53 -1.34 11.73 -6.97
N THR A 54 -0.13 12.26 -6.78
CA THR A 54 0.95 11.57 -6.06
C THR A 54 0.60 11.35 -4.59
N ARG A 55 0.05 12.37 -3.91
CA ARG A 55 -0.45 12.24 -2.52
C ARG A 55 -1.55 11.17 -2.40
N ALA A 56 -2.47 11.12 -3.37
CA ALA A 56 -3.53 10.11 -3.39
C ALA A 56 -2.97 8.68 -3.55
N ARG A 57 -1.91 8.49 -4.35
CA ARG A 57 -1.22 7.20 -4.50
C ARG A 57 -0.56 6.76 -3.19
N ILE A 58 0.15 7.66 -2.49
CA ILE A 58 0.74 7.37 -1.18
C ILE A 58 -0.34 6.95 -0.19
N ALA A 59 -1.44 7.69 -0.10
CA ALA A 59 -2.55 7.36 0.79
C ALA A 59 -3.15 5.97 0.49
N THR A 60 -3.23 5.61 -0.79
CA THR A 60 -3.71 4.29 -1.22
C THR A 60 -2.76 3.18 -0.78
N LEU A 61 -1.45 3.36 -0.97
CA LEU A 61 -0.44 2.40 -0.54
C LEU A 61 -0.45 2.21 0.98
N ASN A 62 -0.53 3.30 1.74
CA ASN A 62 -0.57 3.23 3.20
C ASN A 62 -1.81 2.49 3.70
N ARG A 63 -2.97 2.69 3.05
CA ARG A 63 -4.18 1.90 3.35
C ARG A 63 -3.99 0.42 3.04
N LEU A 64 -3.37 0.07 1.91
CA LEU A 64 -3.11 -1.33 1.55
C LEU A 64 -2.13 -1.99 2.51
N CYS A 65 -1.07 -1.28 2.92
CA CYS A 65 -0.11 -1.75 3.90
C CYS A 65 -0.78 -2.03 5.25
N LEU A 66 -1.60 -1.09 5.75
CA LEU A 66 -2.36 -1.27 6.98
C LEU A 66 -3.34 -2.45 6.91
N ALA A 67 -3.99 -2.66 5.76
CA ALA A 67 -4.88 -3.80 5.56
C ALA A 67 -4.12 -5.13 5.58
N ALA A 68 -2.97 -5.21 4.90
CA ALA A 68 -2.11 -6.38 4.89
C ALA A 68 -1.57 -6.71 6.30
N MET A 69 -1.13 -5.70 7.05
CA MET A 69 -0.68 -5.89 8.44
C MET A 69 -1.79 -6.41 9.35
N LYS A 70 -3.03 -5.91 9.20
CA LYS A 70 -4.20 -6.41 9.96
C LYS A 70 -4.54 -7.85 9.62
N GLU A 71 -4.50 -8.21 8.32
CA GLU A 71 -4.74 -9.58 7.89
C GLU A 71 -3.69 -10.54 8.47
N GLU A 72 -2.42 -10.15 8.42
CA GLU A 72 -1.31 -10.93 8.98
C GLU A 72 -1.41 -11.07 10.50
N GLN A 73 -1.78 -10.00 11.21
CA GLN A 73 -2.05 -10.04 12.64
C GLN A 73 -3.21 -10.99 12.97
N HIS A 74 -4.30 -10.96 12.18
CA HIS A 74 -5.44 -11.86 12.35
C HIS A 74 -5.05 -13.33 12.12
N LYS A 75 -4.25 -13.61 11.09
CA LYS A 75 -3.69 -14.97 10.84
C LYS A 75 -2.87 -15.47 12.03
N ARG A 76 -2.00 -14.62 12.59
CA ARG A 76 -1.18 -14.96 13.77
C ARG A 76 -2.02 -15.20 15.03
N GLN A 77 -3.09 -14.44 15.25
CA GLN A 77 -4.01 -14.71 16.36
C GLN A 77 -4.75 -16.04 16.19
N ARG A 78 -5.25 -16.32 14.98
CA ARG A 78 -5.97 -17.56 14.66
C ARG A 78 -5.10 -18.83 14.78
N THR A 79 -3.80 -18.70 14.54
CA THR A 79 -2.83 -19.80 14.71
C THR A 79 -2.31 -19.93 16.14
N LYS A 80 -2.28 -18.85 16.94
CA LYS A 80 -1.92 -18.89 18.38
C LYS A 80 -3.04 -19.48 19.25
N TYR A 81 -4.29 -19.31 18.85
CA TYR A 81 -5.45 -19.98 19.42
C TYR A 81 -6.16 -20.76 18.32
N PRO A 82 -5.58 -21.90 17.87
CA PRO A 82 -6.36 -22.80 17.04
C PRO A 82 -7.56 -23.18 17.90
N LEU A 83 -8.78 -22.94 17.42
CA LEU A 83 -10.00 -23.50 18.00
C LEU A 83 -9.69 -24.97 18.26
N MET A 84 -9.45 -25.33 19.54
CA MET A 84 -9.25 -26.71 19.90
C MET A 84 -10.45 -27.46 19.31
N PRO A 85 -10.23 -28.56 18.56
CA PRO A 85 -11.35 -29.36 18.10
C PRO A 85 -12.22 -29.59 19.33
N GLN A 86 -13.50 -29.26 19.30
CA GLN A 86 -14.38 -29.68 20.37
C GLN A 86 -14.24 -31.20 20.43
N TRP A 87 -13.57 -31.70 21.46
CA TRP A 87 -13.64 -33.10 21.84
C TRP A 87 -15.10 -33.26 22.23
N LYS A 88 -15.96 -33.60 21.26
CA LYS A 88 -17.30 -34.07 21.57
C LYS A 88 -17.07 -35.28 22.46
N ASP A 89 -17.41 -35.12 23.73
CA ASP A 89 -17.46 -36.17 24.71
C ASP A 89 -18.12 -37.40 24.07
N LYS A 90 -17.28 -38.36 23.67
CA LYS A 90 -17.70 -39.75 23.59
C LYS A 90 -17.42 -40.30 24.98
N ASN A 91 -18.37 -40.13 25.90
CA ASN A 91 -18.62 -41.01 27.05
C ASN A 91 -19.72 -40.43 27.93
N ALA A 92 -20.97 -40.83 27.65
CA ALA A 92 -21.97 -41.26 28.63
C ALA A 92 -23.22 -41.73 27.88
#